data_AF-B7GRJ5-F1
#
_entry.id   AF-B7GRJ5-F1
#
_cell.length_a   1.000
_cell.length_b   1.000
_cell.length_c   1.000
_cell.angle_alpha   90.00
_cell.angle_beta   90.00
_cell.angle_gamma   90.00
#
_symmetry.space_group_name_H-M   'P 1'
#
loop_
_entity.id
_entity.type
_entity.pdbx_description
1 polymer ?
#
loop_
_entity_poly.entity_id
_entity_poly.type
_entity_poly.pdbx_seq_one_letter_code
_entity_poly.pdbx_strand_id
1 'polypeptide(L)'
;MSGFWIGYLAGLATLPAVAVLVFLGLVVSALFPASYGWECYCCGETIITERDSHPVPGLTAWARFQAHRLTKRHRINHRAWMKAGKPYADWKPVA
;
A
#
# COMPACT_ATOMS: atom_id res chain seq x y z
N MET A 1 -12.93 45.87 0.78
CA MET A 1 -13.26 44.51 0.28
C MET A 1 -14.03 43.79 1.38
N SER A 2 -15.27 43.32 1.16
CA SER A 2 -16.06 42.66 2.21
C SER A 2 -15.58 41.23 2.48
N GLY A 3 -15.82 40.70 3.69
CA GLY A 3 -15.43 39.33 4.06
C GLY A 3 -16.01 38.25 3.13
N PHE A 4 -17.15 38.51 2.50
CA PHE A 4 -17.74 37.66 1.47
C PHE A 4 -16.82 37.48 0.26
N TRP A 5 -16.27 38.56 -0.28
CA TRP A 5 -15.38 38.50 -1.45
C TRP A 5 -14.04 37.82 -1.13
N ILE A 6 -13.54 37.97 0.09
CA ILE A 6 -12.33 37.29 0.56
C ILE A 6 -12.58 35.78 0.66
N GLY A 7 -13.70 35.37 1.26
CA GLY A 7 -14.09 33.97 1.34
C GLY A 7 -14.34 33.34 -0.03
N TYR A 8 -14.98 34.08 -0.94
CA TYR A 8 -15.22 33.63 -2.32
C TYR A 8 -13.92 33.40 -3.09
N LEU A 9 -12.98 34.34 -3.04
CA LEU A 9 -11.69 34.21 -3.71
C LEU A 9 -10.82 33.10 -3.08
N ALA A 10 -10.86 32.95 -1.76
CA ALA A 10 -10.17 31.86 -1.06
C ALA A 10 -10.76 30.49 -1.44
N GLY A 11 -12.08 30.37 -1.53
CA GLY A 11 -12.75 29.15 -2.00
C GLY A 11 -12.37 28.82 -3.44
N LEU A 12 -12.40 29.82 -4.32
CA LEU A 12 -12.05 29.64 -5.73
C LEU A 12 -10.58 29.26 -5.93
N ALA A 13 -9.67 29.73 -5.08
CA ALA A 13 -8.26 29.35 -5.08
C ALA A 13 -7.99 27.94 -4.49
N THR A 14 -8.80 27.51 -3.52
CA THR A 14 -8.62 26.22 -2.82
C THR A 14 -9.28 25.04 -3.53
N LEU A 15 -10.36 25.27 -4.28
CA LEU A 15 -11.06 24.23 -5.05
C LEU A 15 -10.14 23.46 -6.01
N PRO A 16 -9.26 24.10 -6.81
CA PRO A 16 -8.29 23.39 -7.64
C PRO A 16 -7.35 22.50 -6.84
N ALA A 17 -6.89 22.97 -5.67
CA ALA A 17 -5.99 22.21 -4.81
C ALA A 17 -6.68 20.94 -4.26
N VAL A 18 -7.94 21.06 -3.82
CA VAL A 18 -8.74 19.90 -3.38
C VAL A 18 -8.95 18.92 -4.54
N ALA A 19 -9.28 19.41 -5.73
CA ALA A 19 -9.47 18.56 -6.91
C ALA A 19 -8.19 17.78 -7.28
N VAL A 20 -7.02 18.45 -7.22
CA VAL A 20 -5.72 17.80 -7.44
C VAL A 20 -5.45 16.72 -6.40
N LEU A 21 -5.72 16.98 -5.11
CA LEU A 21 -5.53 16.00 -4.05
C LEU A 21 -6.43 14.77 -4.23
N VAL A 22 -7.70 14.98 -4.60
CA VAL A 22 -8.64 13.88 -4.89
C VAL A 22 -8.15 13.07 -6.10
N PHE A 23 -7.75 13.74 -7.18
CA PHE A 23 -7.23 13.08 -8.37
C PHE A 23 -5.98 12.26 -8.06
N LEU A 24 -5.02 12.82 -7.32
CA LEU A 24 -3.82 12.10 -6.88
C LEU A 24 -4.18 10.89 -6.02
N GLY A 25 -5.15 11.01 -5.11
CA GLY A 25 -5.64 9.89 -4.31
C GLY A 25 -6.22 8.75 -5.18
N LEU A 26 -6.99 9.10 -6.22
CA LEU A 26 -7.54 8.12 -7.16
C LEU A 26 -6.45 7.46 -8.00
N VAL A 27 -5.49 8.23 -8.53
CA VAL A 27 -4.35 7.71 -9.30
C VAL A 27 -3.52 6.76 -8.44
N VAL A 28 -3.16 7.17 -7.23
CA VAL A 28 -2.40 6.34 -6.28
C VAL A 28 -3.17 5.05 -5.97
N SER A 29 -4.49 5.13 -5.74
CA SER A 29 -5.32 3.95 -5.49
C SER A 29 -5.36 2.99 -6.69
N ALA A 30 -5.42 3.53 -7.92
CA ALA A 30 -5.39 2.75 -9.15
C ALA A 30 -4.04 2.08 -9.42
N LEU A 31 -2.94 2.64 -8.90
CA LEU A 31 -1.59 2.06 -9.00
C LEU A 31 -1.39 0.84 -8.08
N PHE A 32 -2.33 0.54 -7.19
CA PHE A 32 -2.29 -0.64 -6.34
C PHE A 32 -3.16 -1.76 -6.94
N PRO A 33 -2.62 -2.63 -7.81
CA PRO A 33 -3.38 -3.72 -8.41
C PRO A 33 -3.90 -4.65 -7.33
N ALA A 34 -5.08 -5.21 -7.58
CA ALA A 34 -5.64 -6.20 -6.69
C ALA A 34 -4.76 -7.46 -6.69
N SER A 35 -4.67 -8.12 -5.54
CA SER A 35 -3.73 -9.21 -5.32
C SER A 35 -4.43 -10.44 -4.73
N TYR A 36 -3.93 -11.59 -5.13
CA TYR A 36 -4.35 -12.91 -4.67
C TYR A 36 -3.16 -13.61 -4.04
N GLY A 37 -3.40 -14.40 -3.00
CA GLY A 37 -2.43 -15.37 -2.44
C GLY A 37 -0.98 -14.87 -2.35
N TRP A 38 -0.54 -14.33 -1.20
CA TRP A 38 0.85 -13.91 -1.01
C TRP A 38 1.45 -14.43 0.29
N GLU A 39 2.70 -14.89 0.20
CA GLU A 39 3.53 -15.36 1.32
C GLU A 39 4.87 -14.62 1.40
N CYS A 40 5.41 -14.37 2.60
CA CYS A 40 6.81 -13.93 2.71
C CYS A 40 7.77 -15.07 2.36
N TYR A 41 8.74 -14.84 1.48
CA TYR A 41 9.85 -15.79 1.27
C TYR A 41 10.63 -16.05 2.57
N CYS A 42 10.85 -14.99 3.32
CA CYS A 42 11.67 -14.97 4.51
C CYS A 42 11.07 -15.75 5.69
N CYS A 43 9.75 -15.73 5.83
CA CYS A 43 9.03 -16.23 7.01
C CYS A 43 8.13 -17.43 6.70
N GLY A 44 7.81 -17.67 5.42
CA GLY A 44 6.77 -18.64 5.03
C GLY A 44 5.39 -18.29 5.57
N GLU A 45 5.16 -17.01 5.90
CA GLU A 45 3.92 -16.56 6.51
C GLU A 45 2.99 -16.00 5.43
N THR A 46 1.77 -16.53 5.37
CA THR A 46 0.73 -16.11 4.45
C THR A 46 0.17 -14.75 4.88
N ILE A 47 0.39 -13.72 4.08
CA ILE A 47 -0.08 -12.35 4.34
C ILE A 47 -1.43 -12.10 3.68
N ILE A 48 -1.63 -12.71 2.51
CA ILE A 48 -2.90 -12.71 1.80
C ILE A 48 -3.25 -14.17 1.64
N THR A 49 -4.20 -14.62 2.45
CA THR A 49 -4.75 -15.97 2.32
C THR A 49 -5.46 -16.06 0.99
N GLU A 50 -5.10 -17.07 0.21
CA GLU A 50 -5.89 -17.53 -0.92
C GLU A 50 -7.12 -18.23 -0.35
N ARG A 51 -8.09 -17.45 0.13
CA ARG A 51 -9.43 -17.95 0.38
C ARG A 51 -10.24 -17.60 -0.85
N ASP A 52 -10.60 -18.65 -1.57
CA ASP A 52 -11.41 -18.66 -2.78
C ASP A 52 -12.53 -17.61 -2.74
N SER A 53 -12.38 -16.56 -3.55
CA SER A 53 -13.42 -15.98 -4.44
C SER A 53 -13.20 -14.50 -4.75
N HIS A 54 -12.43 -13.74 -3.96
CA HIS A 54 -12.31 -12.29 -4.15
C HIS A 54 -10.88 -11.73 -4.07
N PRO A 55 -10.47 -10.88 -5.02
CA PRO A 55 -9.20 -10.16 -4.96
C PRO A 55 -9.14 -9.25 -3.72
N VAL A 56 -7.99 -9.20 -3.06
CA VAL A 56 -7.73 -8.18 -2.05
C VAL A 56 -7.34 -6.87 -2.75
N PRO A 57 -8.02 -5.74 -2.47
CA PRO A 57 -7.63 -4.45 -3.01
C PRO A 57 -6.16 -4.14 -2.75
N GLY A 58 -5.44 -3.63 -3.75
CA GLY A 58 -3.98 -3.51 -3.66
C GLY A 58 -3.50 -2.60 -2.53
N LEU A 59 -4.28 -1.58 -2.14
CA LEU A 59 -3.95 -0.74 -0.98
C LEU A 59 -3.98 -1.54 0.33
N THR A 60 -4.99 -2.40 0.48
CA THR A 60 -5.11 -3.30 1.64
C THR A 60 -3.98 -4.33 1.63
N ALA A 61 -3.65 -4.87 0.46
CA ALA A 61 -2.52 -5.77 0.28
C ALA A 61 -1.20 -5.10 0.69
N TRP A 62 -0.94 -3.89 0.18
CA TRP A 62 0.22 -3.09 0.53
C TRP A 62 0.30 -2.81 2.04
N ALA A 63 -0.80 -2.40 2.67
CA ALA A 63 -0.84 -2.15 4.10
C ALA A 63 -0.50 -3.40 4.91
N ARG A 64 -1.04 -4.57 4.52
CA ARG A 64 -0.71 -5.86 5.16
C ARG A 64 0.77 -6.21 4.97
N PHE A 65 1.33 -5.97 3.77
CA PHE A 65 2.75 -6.18 3.51
C PHE A 65 3.62 -5.30 4.42
N GLN A 66 3.33 -4.00 4.50
CA GLN A 66 4.09 -3.10 5.37
C GLN A 66 3.98 -3.51 6.85
N ALA A 67 2.79 -3.88 7.31
CA ALA A 67 2.58 -4.34 8.67
C ALA A 67 3.44 -5.58 8.98
N HIS A 68 3.52 -6.56 8.07
CA HIS A 68 4.36 -7.74 8.24
C HIS A 68 5.85 -7.39 8.32
N ARG A 69 6.35 -6.45 7.49
CA ARG A 69 7.77 -6.01 7.52
C ARG A 69 8.19 -5.44 8.87
N LEU A 70 7.24 -4.82 9.58
CA LEU A 70 7.48 -4.23 10.91
C LEU A 70 7.57 -5.28 12.02
N THR A 71 7.18 -6.53 11.76
CA THR A 71 7.25 -7.59 12.78
C THR A 71 8.71 -7.95 13.12
N LYS A 72 8.97 -8.22 14.41
CA LYS A 72 10.31 -8.62 14.89
C LYS A 72 10.79 -9.91 14.21
N ARG A 73 9.88 -10.86 14.00
CA ARG A 73 10.16 -12.14 13.32
C ARG A 73 10.65 -11.91 11.89
N HIS A 74 9.93 -11.09 11.12
CA HIS A 74 10.33 -10.72 9.77
C HIS A 74 11.72 -10.11 9.73
N ARG A 75 12.00 -9.13 10.60
CA ARG A 75 13.32 -8.46 10.63
C ARG A 75 14.48 -9.43 10.87
N ILE A 76 14.31 -10.40 11.78
CA ILE A 76 15.33 -11.41 12.09
C ILE A 76 15.53 -12.35 10.88
N ASN A 77 14.43 -12.89 10.34
CA ASN A 77 14.47 -13.83 9.23
C ASN A 77 15.00 -13.18 7.96
N HIS A 78 14.55 -11.97 7.63
CA HIS A 78 15.03 -11.21 6.48
C HIS A 78 16.54 -10.93 6.59
N ARG A 79 17.04 -10.59 7.79
CA ARG A 79 18.48 -10.41 8.00
C ARG A 79 19.27 -11.69 7.74
N ALA A 80 18.77 -12.84 8.19
CA ALA A 80 19.39 -14.14 7.92
C ALA A 80 19.33 -14.50 6.42
N TRP A 81 18.20 -14.22 5.78
CA TRP A 81 17.97 -14.44 4.35
C TRP A 81 18.95 -13.64 3.47
N MET A 82 19.13 -12.35 3.77
CA MET A 82 20.08 -11.49 3.06
C MET A 82 21.53 -11.95 3.27
N LYS A 83 21.89 -12.39 4.47
CA LYS A 83 23.22 -12.97 4.74
C LYS A 83 23.47 -14.27 3.96
N ALA A 84 22.43 -15.04 3.66
CA ALA A 84 22.52 -16.24 2.84
C ALA A 84 22.66 -15.95 1.33
N GLY A 85 22.81 -14.68 0.93
CA GLY A 85 23.03 -14.29 -0.46
C GLY A 85 21.78 -14.42 -1.35
N LYS A 86 20.58 -14.38 -0.76
CA LYS A 86 19.31 -14.47 -1.49
C LYS A 86 18.67 -13.09 -1.65
N PRO A 87 18.81 -12.41 -2.79
CA PRO A 87 18.30 -11.04 -3.00
C PRO A 87 16.83 -10.98 -3.43
N TYR A 88 16.09 -12.11 -3.37
CA TYR A 88 14.71 -12.16 -3.85
C TYR A 88 13.80 -11.18 -3.09
N ALA A 89 12.91 -10.54 -3.86
CA ALA A 89 11.88 -9.65 -3.34
C ALA A 89 11.02 -10.37 -2.28
N ASP A 90 10.71 -9.67 -1.19
CA ASP A 90 10.15 -10.17 0.08
C ASP A 90 8.97 -11.17 -0.01
N TRP A 91 8.30 -11.31 -1.16
CA TRP A 91 7.02 -12.02 -1.30
C TRP A 91 6.94 -12.93 -2.54
N LYS A 92 6.27 -14.08 -2.41
CA LYS A 92 5.92 -14.98 -3.52
C LYS A 92 4.41 -15.14 -3.65
N PRO A 93 3.89 -15.37 -4.87
CA PRO A 93 2.52 -15.81 -5.04
C PRO A 93 2.35 -17.19 -4.39
N VAL A 94 1.20 -17.40 -3.77
CA VAL A 94 0.66 -18.71 -3.42
C VAL A 94 -0.02 -19.24 -4.69
N ALA A 95 0.17 -20.53 -4.97
CA ALA A 95 -0.31 -21.20 -6.17
C ALA A 95 -1.43 -22.18 -5.83
#